data_AF-A0A7X1LAN7-F1
#
_entry.id   AF-A0A7X1LAN7-F1
#
_cell.length_a   1.000
_cell.length_b   1.000
_cell.length_c   1.000
_cell.angle_alpha   90.00
_cell.angle_beta   90.00
_cell.angle_gamma   90.00
#
_symmetry.space_group_name_H-M   'P 1'
#
loop_
_entity.id
_entity.type
_entity.pdbx_description
1 polymer ?
#
loop_
_entity_poly.entity_id
_entity_poly.type
_entity_poly.pdbx_seq_one_letter_code
_entity_poly.pdbx_strand_id
1 'polypeptide(L)'
;MLIDCPGEGKIGFASQLAINLSDLVLVPNRTSRKARRNFYRHIYPVIKEDAQKNREKYIIVPTFVHPRTQLKTLKQYFDDILPEGINCLDSVFYSRSVYENFEEFGLTLREYALSVKNNKRQFVQARRAVSDMETISKEVLKLFK
;
A
#
# COMPACT_ATOMS: atom_id res chain seq x y z
N MET A 1 4.66 15.62 -4.76
CA MET A 1 3.54 15.40 -5.70
C MET A 1 3.10 13.94 -5.57
N LEU A 2 1.80 13.64 -5.68
CA LEU A 2 1.30 12.27 -5.70
C LEU A 2 0.81 11.95 -7.11
N ILE A 3 1.25 10.82 -7.67
CA ILE A 3 0.82 10.32 -8.97
C ILE A 3 0.23 8.94 -8.74
N ASP A 4 -1.06 8.78 -9.04
CA ASP A 4 -1.67 7.45 -9.10
C ASP A 4 -1.47 6.85 -10.49
N CYS A 5 -1.00 5.60 -10.53
CA CYS A 5 -0.67 4.90 -11.76
C CYS A 5 -1.46 3.59 -11.84
N PRO A 6 -2.04 3.25 -13.01
CA PRO A 6 -2.75 2.00 -13.16
C PRO A 6 -1.81 0.81 -12.94
N GLY A 7 -2.22 -0.11 -12.07
CA GLY A 7 -1.43 -1.30 -11.70
C GLY A 7 -1.80 -2.58 -12.44
N GLU A 8 -2.87 -2.59 -13.24
CA GLU A 8 -3.36 -3.79 -13.91
C GLU A 8 -2.78 -3.95 -15.32
N GLY A 9 -1.90 -4.93 -15.49
CA GLY A 9 -1.39 -5.35 -16.79
C GLY A 9 0.03 -4.86 -17.09
N LYS A 10 0.29 -4.51 -18.37
CA LYS A 10 1.60 -4.03 -18.82
C LYS A 10 1.77 -2.57 -18.43
N ILE A 11 2.87 -2.25 -17.74
CA ILE A 11 3.21 -0.86 -17.39
C ILE A 11 3.44 -0.07 -18.68
N GLY A 12 2.54 0.87 -18.96
CA GLY A 12 2.64 1.78 -20.09
C GLY A 12 3.70 2.85 -19.89
N PHE A 13 4.05 3.58 -20.95
CA PHE A 13 5.07 4.62 -20.94
C PHE A 13 4.86 5.66 -19.82
N ALA A 14 3.63 6.15 -19.64
CA ALA A 14 3.31 7.14 -18.61
C ALA A 14 3.64 6.66 -17.18
N SER A 15 3.28 5.41 -16.84
CA SER A 15 3.61 4.82 -15.54
C SER A 15 5.11 4.61 -15.36
N GLN A 16 5.84 4.22 -16.41
CA GLN A 16 7.31 4.10 -16.36
C GLN A 16 7.96 5.46 -16.11
N LEU A 17 7.50 6.50 -16.82
CA LEU A 17 7.99 7.86 -16.63
C LEU A 17 7.71 8.36 -15.21
N ALA A 18 6.49 8.14 -14.69
CA ALA A 18 6.13 8.50 -13.32
C ALA A 18 7.04 7.80 -12.30
N ILE A 19 7.27 6.50 -12.45
CA ILE A 19 8.18 5.72 -11.60
C ILE A 19 9.60 6.28 -11.63
N ASN A 20 10.12 6.60 -12.82
CA ASN A 20 11.49 7.08 -12.99
C ASN A 20 11.70 8.46 -12.35
N LEU A 21 10.69 9.33 -12.44
CA LEU A 21 10.75 10.70 -11.89
C LEU A 21 10.37 10.79 -10.41
N SER A 22 9.88 9.70 -9.81
CA SER A 22 9.44 9.71 -8.41
C SER A 22 10.63 9.55 -7.45
N ASP A 23 10.60 10.29 -6.35
CA ASP A 23 11.54 10.11 -5.22
C ASP A 23 11.20 8.85 -4.40
N LEU A 24 9.92 8.49 -4.35
CA LEU A 24 9.40 7.33 -3.64
C LEU A 24 8.29 6.66 -4.46
N VAL A 25 8.33 5.34 -4.55
CA VAL A 25 7.35 4.51 -5.25
C VAL A 25 6.75 3.51 -4.27
N LEU A 26 5.47 3.72 -3.96
CA LEU A 26 4.69 2.80 -3.14
C LEU A 26 3.95 1.82 -4.04
N VAL A 27 4.09 0.52 -3.77
CA VAL A 27 3.45 -0.54 -4.54
C VAL A 27 2.51 -1.35 -3.64
N PRO A 28 1.19 -1.08 -3.69
CA PRO A 28 0.21 -1.90 -3.01
C PRO A 28 0.29 -3.36 -3.47
N ASN A 29 0.51 -4.30 -2.54
CA ASN A 29 0.62 -5.71 -2.89
C ASN A 29 -0.11 -6.61 -1.90
N ARG A 30 -0.83 -7.61 -2.42
CA ARG A 30 -1.54 -8.62 -1.62
C ARG A 30 -0.62 -9.82 -1.43
N THR A 31 -0.81 -10.59 -0.36
CA THR A 31 -0.08 -11.85 -0.10
C THR A 31 -0.47 -13.03 -1.00
N SER A 32 -1.10 -12.75 -2.15
CA SER A 32 -1.58 -13.79 -3.06
C SER A 32 -0.52 -14.17 -4.10
N ARG A 33 -0.53 -15.44 -4.54
CA ARG A 33 0.34 -15.92 -5.62
C ARG A 33 0.17 -15.11 -6.91
N LYS A 34 -1.08 -14.71 -7.22
CA LYS A 34 -1.41 -13.89 -8.40
C LYS A 34 -0.76 -12.51 -8.32
N ALA A 35 -0.91 -11.82 -7.19
CA ALA A 35 -0.35 -10.48 -7.00
C ALA A 35 1.19 -10.50 -7.07
N ARG A 36 1.83 -11.47 -6.43
CA ARG A 36 3.27 -11.70 -6.57
C ARG A 36 3.69 -11.94 -8.01
N ARG A 37 2.98 -12.80 -8.75
CA ARG A 37 3.30 -13.06 -10.17
C ARG A 37 3.18 -11.79 -11.01
N ASN A 38 2.14 -10.98 -10.78
CA ASN A 38 1.95 -9.72 -11.49
C ASN A 38 3.09 -8.72 -11.20
N PHE A 39 3.50 -8.60 -9.93
CA PHE A 39 4.63 -7.78 -9.54
C PHE A 39 5.90 -8.16 -10.31
N TYR A 40 6.26 -9.44 -10.30
CA TYR A 40 7.46 -9.95 -10.97
C TYR A 40 7.39 -9.87 -12.50
N ARG A 41 6.19 -9.96 -13.08
CA ARG A 41 6.00 -9.94 -14.53
C ARG A 41 6.01 -8.52 -15.10
N HIS A 42 5.53 -7.54 -14.35
CA HIS A 42 5.21 -6.22 -14.89
C HIS A 42 5.96 -5.08 -14.20
N ILE A 43 6.06 -5.09 -12.87
CA ILE A 43 6.68 -4.00 -12.10
C ILE A 43 8.18 -4.22 -11.98
N TYR A 44 8.58 -5.37 -11.45
CA TYR A 44 9.99 -5.65 -11.16
C TYR A 44 10.93 -5.45 -12.37
N PRO A 45 10.60 -5.89 -13.61
CA PRO A 45 11.48 -5.70 -14.76
C PRO A 45 11.75 -4.23 -15.09
N VAL A 46 10.83 -3.32 -14.75
CA VAL A 46 10.98 -1.88 -14.98
C VAL A 46 11.88 -1.24 -13.91
N ILE A 47 11.78 -1.71 -12.67
CA ILE A 47 12.45 -1.07 -11.54
C ILE A 47 13.74 -1.77 -11.10
N LYS A 48 14.04 -2.97 -11.59
CA LYS A 48 15.13 -3.83 -11.10
C LYS A 48 16.48 -3.11 -11.02
N GLU A 49 16.88 -2.44 -12.10
CA GLU A 49 18.20 -1.78 -12.16
C GLU A 49 18.29 -0.59 -11.20
N ASP A 50 17.21 0.18 -11.06
CA ASP A 50 17.17 1.33 -10.16
C ASP A 50 17.04 0.88 -8.70
N ALA A 51 16.23 -0.15 -8.41
CA ALA A 51 16.03 -0.68 -7.07
C ALA A 51 17.34 -1.20 -6.44
N GLN A 52 18.24 -1.74 -7.25
CA GLN A 52 19.58 -2.17 -6.77
C GLN A 52 20.45 -0.99 -6.31
N LYS A 53 20.25 0.20 -6.89
CA LYS A 53 21.01 1.42 -6.60
C LYS A 53 20.34 2.27 -5.52
N ASN A 54 19.00 2.31 -5.54
CA ASN A 54 18.15 3.18 -4.73
C ASN A 54 17.20 2.34 -3.88
N ARG A 55 17.77 1.65 -2.88
CA ARG A 55 17.04 0.66 -2.06
C ARG A 55 15.86 1.25 -1.29
N GLU A 56 15.89 2.53 -0.96
CA GLU A 56 14.84 3.20 -0.17
C GLU A 56 13.68 3.72 -1.02
N LYS A 57 13.84 3.76 -2.34
CA LYS A 57 12.84 4.31 -3.28
C LYS A 57 11.64 3.41 -3.48
N TYR A 58 11.83 2.08 -3.45
CA TYR A 58 10.79 1.12 -3.84
C TYR A 58 10.26 0.36 -2.64
N ILE A 59 9.01 0.63 -2.27
CA ILE A 59 8.40 0.11 -1.06
C ILE A 59 7.11 -0.63 -1.38
N ILE A 60 7.03 -1.89 -0.97
CA ILE A 60 5.79 -2.65 -0.95
C ILE A 60 4.93 -2.19 0.23
N VAL A 61 3.67 -1.93 -0.06
CA VAL A 61 2.64 -1.68 0.96
C VAL A 61 1.73 -2.91 1.02
N PRO A 62 1.78 -3.72 2.11
CA PRO A 62 0.89 -4.86 2.25
C PRO A 62 -0.58 -4.43 2.30
N THR A 63 -1.41 -5.03 1.44
CA THR A 63 -2.84 -4.68 1.33
C THR A 63 -3.77 -5.87 1.48
N PHE A 64 -5.02 -5.59 1.85
CA PHE A 64 -6.07 -6.58 2.10
C PHE A 64 -5.66 -7.62 3.16
N VAL A 65 -4.85 -7.21 4.13
CA VAL A 65 -4.36 -8.10 5.20
C VAL A 65 -5.51 -8.44 6.14
N HIS A 66 -5.67 -9.70 6.52
CA HIS A 66 -6.73 -10.07 7.45
C HIS A 66 -6.45 -9.43 8.84
N PRO A 67 -7.44 -8.85 9.54
CA PRO A 67 -7.21 -8.17 10.84
C PRO A 67 -6.61 -9.05 11.95
N ARG A 68 -6.65 -10.38 11.80
CA ARG A 68 -6.04 -11.35 12.73
C ARG A 68 -4.66 -11.83 12.30
N THR A 69 -4.12 -11.35 11.17
CA THR A 69 -2.79 -11.74 10.69
C THR A 69 -1.72 -11.22 11.66
N GLN A 70 -0.79 -12.09 12.03
CA GLN A 70 0.38 -11.71 12.80
C GLN A 70 1.35 -10.94 11.89
N LEU A 71 1.61 -9.68 12.21
CA LEU A 71 2.44 -8.80 11.38
C LEU A 71 3.87 -9.31 11.24
N LYS A 72 4.43 -9.96 12.26
CA LYS A 72 5.76 -10.57 12.20
C LYS A 72 5.87 -11.63 11.09
N THR A 73 4.89 -12.53 11.03
CA THR A 73 4.84 -13.58 9.99
C THR A 73 4.65 -12.98 8.60
N LEU A 74 3.85 -11.92 8.50
CA LEU A 74 3.62 -11.22 7.25
C LEU A 74 4.90 -10.52 6.75
N LYS A 75 5.61 -9.84 7.65
CA LYS A 75 6.88 -9.20 7.34
C LYS A 75 7.90 -10.21 6.84
N GLN A 76 8.07 -11.31 7.60
CA GLN A 76 8.94 -12.40 7.19
C GLN A 76 8.57 -12.96 5.81
N TYR A 77 7.28 -13.13 5.52
CA TYR A 77 6.83 -13.55 4.19
C TYR A 77 7.30 -12.60 3.09
N PHE A 78 7.22 -11.28 3.29
CA PHE A 78 7.69 -10.31 2.29
C PHE A 78 9.22 -10.29 2.19
N ASP A 79 9.92 -10.33 3.32
CA ASP A 79 11.39 -10.40 3.36
C ASP A 79 11.91 -11.62 2.59
N ASP A 80 11.22 -12.76 2.68
CA ASP A 80 11.62 -14.01 2.00
C ASP A 80 11.38 -13.99 0.48
N ILE A 81 10.43 -13.19 -0.01
CA ILE A 81 9.97 -13.27 -1.41
C ILE A 81 10.31 -12.05 -2.24
N LEU A 82 10.68 -10.93 -1.62
CA LEU A 82 11.00 -9.71 -2.34
C LEU A 82 12.44 -9.76 -2.82
N PRO A 83 12.71 -9.23 -4.02
CA PRO A 83 14.06 -9.16 -4.52
C PRO A 83 14.84 -8.09 -3.76
N GLU A 84 16.17 -8.17 -3.81
CA GLU A 84 17.05 -7.19 -3.20
C GLU A 84 16.77 -5.77 -3.72
N GLY A 85 16.84 -4.79 -2.82
CA GLY A 85 16.59 -3.38 -3.15
C GLY A 85 15.12 -2.97 -3.13
N ILE A 86 14.23 -3.86 -2.70
CA ILE A 86 12.81 -3.58 -2.52
C ILE A 86 12.44 -3.86 -1.08
N ASN A 87 11.98 -2.84 -0.37
CA ASN A 87 11.58 -2.97 1.03
C ASN A 87 10.07 -3.15 1.17
N CYS A 88 9.62 -3.54 2.36
CA CYS A 88 8.22 -3.63 2.72
C CYS A 88 7.96 -2.74 3.94
N LEU A 89 6.82 -2.03 3.96
CA LEU A 89 6.36 -1.35 5.18
C LEU A 89 6.05 -2.36 6.30
N ASP A 90 6.28 -1.93 7.52
CA ASP A 90 5.89 -2.63 8.75
C ASP A 90 4.38 -2.51 9.00
N SER A 91 3.79 -1.37 8.63
CA SER A 91 2.35 -1.13 8.66
C SER A 91 1.64 -1.67 7.42
N VAL A 92 0.34 -1.95 7.57
CA VAL A 92 -0.45 -2.67 6.56
C VAL A 92 -1.85 -2.08 6.40
N PHE A 93 -2.37 -2.18 5.18
CA PHE A 93 -3.80 -1.99 4.95
C PHE A 93 -4.54 -3.30 5.24
N TYR A 94 -5.24 -3.32 6.38
CA TYR A 94 -6.14 -4.40 6.70
C TYR A 94 -7.36 -4.43 5.77
N SER A 95 -7.90 -5.61 5.50
CA SER A 95 -9.20 -5.75 4.86
C SER A 95 -10.29 -5.25 5.81
N ARG A 96 -11.01 -4.20 5.41
CA ARG A 96 -12.09 -3.58 6.18
C ARG A 96 -13.20 -3.15 5.24
N SER A 97 -14.44 -3.49 5.60
CA SER A 97 -15.62 -3.08 4.82
C SER A 97 -15.78 -1.57 4.72
N VAL A 98 -15.25 -0.79 5.68
CA VAL A 98 -15.36 0.67 5.60
C VAL A 98 -14.77 1.25 4.31
N TYR A 99 -13.74 0.61 3.73
CA TYR A 99 -13.10 1.08 2.51
C TYR A 99 -14.01 1.04 1.28
N GLU A 100 -15.06 0.22 1.30
CA GLU A 100 -16.06 0.12 0.23
C GLU A 100 -17.20 1.12 0.39
N ASN A 101 -17.34 1.74 1.58
CA ASN A 101 -18.52 2.53 1.93
C ASN A 101 -18.23 4.04 2.05
N PHE A 102 -16.99 4.45 2.33
CA PHE A 102 -16.69 5.86 2.55
C PHE A 102 -16.61 6.67 1.24
N GLU A 103 -16.28 6.00 0.14
CA GLU A 103 -16.08 6.62 -1.18
C GLU A 103 -17.39 7.03 -1.86
N GLU A 104 -18.51 6.37 -1.53
CA GLU A 104 -19.82 6.60 -2.17
C GLU A 104 -20.30 8.07 -2.09
N PHE A 105 -19.79 8.83 -1.11
CA PHE A 105 -20.17 10.21 -0.87
C PHE A 105 -19.03 11.22 -1.11
N GLY A 106 -17.91 10.79 -1.70
CA GLY A 106 -16.73 11.64 -1.89
C GLY A 106 -16.12 12.14 -0.57
N LEU A 107 -16.40 11.46 0.54
CA LEU A 107 -15.89 11.82 1.86
C LEU A 107 -14.47 11.30 2.03
N THR A 108 -13.67 11.99 2.83
CA THR A 108 -12.49 11.38 3.43
C THR A 108 -12.91 10.35 4.47
N LEU A 109 -12.05 9.35 4.75
CA LEU A 109 -12.31 8.36 5.79
C LEU A 109 -12.57 9.00 7.17
N ARG A 110 -11.95 10.15 7.44
CA ARG A 110 -12.15 10.91 8.69
C ARG A 110 -13.54 11.53 8.75
N GLU A 111 -14.00 12.12 7.66
CA GLU A 111 -15.36 12.69 7.57
C GLU A 111 -16.42 11.59 7.64
N TYR A 112 -16.19 10.47 6.95
CA TYR A 112 -17.07 9.31 7.05
C TYR A 112 -17.15 8.77 8.49
N ALA A 113 -16.03 8.68 9.20
CA ALA A 113 -16.05 8.28 10.61
C ALA A 113 -16.95 9.21 11.45
N LEU A 114 -16.97 10.52 11.17
CA LEU A 114 -17.84 11.47 11.88
C LEU A 114 -19.32 11.33 11.48
N SER A 115 -19.62 11.02 10.21
CA SER A 115 -21.00 10.87 9.74
C SER A 115 -21.70 9.65 10.37
N VAL A 116 -20.97 8.57 10.63
CA VAL A 116 -21.51 7.34 11.24
C VAL A 116 -21.38 7.30 12.77
N LYS A 117 -21.07 8.42 13.44
CA LYS A 117 -20.83 8.47 14.91
C LYS A 117 -21.97 7.90 15.76
N ASN A 118 -23.22 7.99 15.28
CA ASN A 118 -24.40 7.48 15.97
C ASN A 118 -24.55 5.95 15.83
N ASN A 119 -23.86 5.32 14.87
CA ASN A 119 -23.80 3.87 14.72
C ASN A 119 -22.49 3.35 15.34
N LYS A 120 -22.57 2.87 16.58
CA LYS A 120 -21.39 2.41 17.36
C LYS A 120 -20.52 1.41 16.60
N ARG A 121 -21.12 0.45 15.87
CA ARG A 121 -20.38 -0.59 15.15
C ARG A 121 -19.59 0.02 13.98
N GLN A 122 -20.25 0.81 13.15
CA GLN A 122 -19.62 1.47 12.00
C GLN A 122 -18.57 2.49 12.46
N PHE A 123 -18.88 3.27 13.50
CA PHE A 123 -17.96 4.25 14.06
C PHE A 123 -16.64 3.63 14.53
N VAL A 124 -16.70 2.52 15.28
CA VAL A 124 -15.48 1.82 15.74
C VAL A 124 -14.66 1.28 14.56
N GLN A 125 -15.32 0.74 13.53
CA GLN A 125 -14.62 0.26 12.33
C GLN A 125 -13.94 1.40 11.57
N ALA A 126 -14.65 2.51 11.35
CA ALA A 126 -14.12 3.68 10.66
C ALA A 126 -12.97 4.32 11.44
N ARG A 127 -13.10 4.48 12.76
CA ARG A 127 -12.03 5.01 13.63
C ARG A 127 -10.76 4.15 13.60
N ARG A 128 -10.90 2.82 13.59
CA ARG A 128 -9.74 1.92 13.45
C ARG A 128 -9.07 2.08 12.10
N ALA A 129 -9.84 2.18 11.02
CA ALA A 129 -9.29 2.40 9.69
C ALA A 129 -8.56 3.76 9.57
N VAL A 130 -9.09 4.82 10.19
CA VAL A 130 -8.38 6.11 10.30
C VAL A 130 -7.04 5.93 11.02
N SER A 131 -7.04 5.22 12.15
CA SER A 131 -5.80 4.96 12.91
C SER A 131 -4.76 4.15 12.12
N ASP A 132 -5.22 3.16 11.34
CA ASP A 132 -4.33 2.37 10.48
C ASP A 132 -3.71 3.28 9.40
N MET A 133 -4.53 4.08 8.71
CA MET A 133 -4.05 5.04 7.71
C MET A 133 -3.05 6.03 8.29
N GLU A 134 -3.32 6.61 9.46
CA GLU A 134 -2.37 7.51 10.13
C GLU A 134 -1.05 6.83 10.44
N THR A 135 -1.06 5.54 10.80
CA THR A 135 0.15 4.77 11.07
C THR A 135 0.97 4.60 9.79
N ILE A 136 0.32 4.19 8.69
CA ILE A 136 0.94 4.04 7.38
C ILE A 136 1.51 5.38 6.89
N SER A 137 0.73 6.46 6.97
CA SER A 137 1.19 7.79 6.57
C SER A 137 2.40 8.25 7.36
N LYS A 138 2.43 8.03 8.68
CA LYS A 138 3.60 8.36 9.52
C LYS A 138 4.82 7.54 9.14
N GLU A 139 4.66 6.29 8.75
CA GLU A 139 5.77 5.45 8.29
C GLU A 139 6.30 5.93 6.94
N VAL A 140 5.42 6.18 5.97
CA VAL A 140 5.78 6.73 4.65
C VAL A 140 6.50 8.07 4.77
N LEU A 141 6.01 8.99 5.62
CA LEU A 141 6.65 10.29 5.82
C LEU A 141 8.08 10.19 6.39
N LYS A 142 8.41 9.12 7.12
CA LYS A 142 9.77 8.90 7.63
C LYS A 142 10.75 8.47 6.55
N LEU A 143 10.25 8.03 5.38
CA LEU A 143 11.07 7.65 4.23
C LEU A 143 11.51 8.86 3.40
N PHE A 144 10.82 10.00 3.52
CA PHE A 144 11.13 11.26 2.81
C PHE A 144 12.16 12.14 3.54
N LYS A 145 13.16 11.56 4.19
CA LYS A 145 14.17 12.34 4.92
C LYS A 145 15.23 12.97 4.03
#